data_AF-A0A4Q6FV60-F1
#
_entry.id   AF-A0A4Q6FV60-F1
#
_cell.length_a   1.000
_cell.length_b   1.000
_cell.length_c   1.000
_cell.angle_alpha   90.00
_cell.angle_beta   90.00
_cell.angle_gamma   90.00
#
_symmetry.space_group_name_H-M   'P 1'
#
loop_
_entity.id
_entity.type
_entity.pdbx_description
1 polymer ?
#
loop_
_entity_poly.entity_id
_entity_poly.type
_entity_poly.pdbx_seq_one_letter_code
_entity_poly.pdbx_strand_id
1 'polypeptide(L)'
;GENTIISRAGGAPTLAVGMAHILSNVVGGPAMMAFWYHFAILFEALFILTAVDAGTRAGRFMLQDLLGSFAPSLKRTESLPANLLATGLCVAAWGYFLYQGVVDPLGGINTLWPLFGIANQMLAGIALMLGTCVLYKMKRAQYAWITVVPTLWLLACTLTAGWQKIFDANPKVGFLAHADKFQAAHDAGTVLAPAKTIEQMERIIFNDYVNATLAGFFMFVVLAVLVYGVRTVLAARSSNGPTAKETPYVAMPTPQVQ
;
A
#
# COMPACT_ATOMS: atom_id res chain seq x y z
N GLY A 1 -33.29 -11.46 3.18
CA GLY A 1 -32.77 -10.60 2.10
C GLY A 1 -32.95 -9.18 2.54
N GLU A 2 -31.87 -8.42 2.66
CA GLU A 2 -31.89 -7.07 3.22
C GLU A 2 -32.48 -6.05 2.23
N ASN A 3 -33.24 -5.08 2.74
CA ASN A 3 -34.13 -4.22 1.95
C ASN A 3 -33.60 -2.80 1.67
N THR A 4 -32.33 -2.46 1.99
CA THR A 4 -31.85 -1.07 1.88
C THR A 4 -30.40 -0.91 1.41
N ILE A 5 -30.16 -0.01 0.45
CA ILE A 5 -28.84 0.34 -0.13
C ILE A 5 -28.22 1.60 0.54
N ILE A 6 -29.00 2.31 1.36
CA ILE A 6 -28.64 3.63 1.92
C ILE A 6 -27.73 3.45 3.15
N SER A 7 -26.44 3.21 2.88
CA SER A 7 -25.26 3.48 3.75
C SER A 7 -23.96 2.89 3.14
N ARG A 8 -23.99 2.31 1.93
CA ARG A 8 -22.84 1.66 1.27
C ARG A 8 -22.33 2.38 0.01
N ALA A 9 -22.43 3.71 -0.09
CA ALA A 9 -21.79 4.42 -1.20
C ALA A 9 -20.26 4.13 -1.20
N GLY A 10 -19.80 3.27 -2.11
CA GLY A 10 -18.39 2.90 -2.30
C GLY A 10 -17.98 1.45 -2.01
N GLY A 11 -18.90 0.56 -1.63
CA GLY A 11 -18.57 -0.86 -1.34
C GLY A 11 -18.79 -1.83 -2.51
N ALA A 12 -18.14 -3.00 -2.44
CA ALA A 12 -18.27 -4.12 -3.38
C ALA A 12 -19.73 -4.42 -3.84
N PRO A 13 -20.72 -4.55 -2.93
CA PRO A 13 -22.10 -4.77 -3.35
C PRO A 13 -22.73 -3.60 -4.12
N THR A 14 -22.28 -2.37 -3.88
CA THR A 14 -22.80 -1.18 -4.56
C THR A 14 -22.25 -1.07 -5.98
N LEU A 15 -20.98 -1.46 -6.18
CA LEU A 15 -20.42 -1.66 -7.52
C LEU A 15 -21.20 -2.74 -8.27
N ALA A 16 -21.47 -3.88 -7.63
CA ALA A 16 -22.20 -4.98 -8.25
C ALA A 16 -23.64 -4.59 -8.63
N VAL A 17 -24.36 -3.88 -7.76
CA VAL A 17 -25.70 -3.34 -8.09
C VAL A 17 -25.62 -2.34 -9.24
N GLY A 18 -24.65 -1.43 -9.23
CA GLY A 18 -24.47 -0.43 -10.29
C GLY A 18 -24.17 -1.06 -11.65
N MET A 19 -23.21 -2.00 -11.70
CA MET A 19 -22.90 -2.75 -12.91
C MET A 19 -24.10 -3.57 -13.39
N ALA A 20 -24.82 -4.22 -12.47
CA ALA A 20 -26.01 -4.99 -12.83
C ALA A 20 -27.08 -4.11 -13.48
N HIS A 21 -27.32 -2.91 -12.94
CA HIS A 21 -28.30 -1.97 -13.47
C HIS A 21 -27.90 -1.41 -14.84
N ILE A 22 -26.61 -1.14 -15.06
CA ILE A 22 -26.10 -0.68 -16.36
C ILE A 22 -26.19 -1.82 -17.38
N LEU A 23 -25.72 -3.01 -17.04
CA LEU A 23 -25.68 -4.15 -17.96
C LEU A 23 -27.08 -4.67 -18.29
N SER A 24 -28.02 -4.68 -17.34
CA SER A 24 -29.42 -5.05 -17.61
C SER A 24 -30.13 -4.07 -18.54
N ASN A 25 -29.75 -2.78 -18.52
CA ASN A 25 -30.33 -1.77 -19.41
C ASN A 25 -29.80 -1.88 -20.84
N VAL A 26 -28.59 -2.41 -21.04
CA VAL A 26 -27.96 -2.58 -22.36
C VAL A 26 -28.27 -3.96 -22.96
N VAL A 27 -28.30 -5.01 -22.13
CA VAL A 27 -28.50 -6.41 -22.57
C VAL A 27 -29.42 -7.18 -21.62
N GLY A 28 -30.52 -7.70 -22.15
CA GLY A 28 -31.35 -8.71 -21.47
C GLY A 28 -32.46 -8.18 -20.56
N GLY A 29 -32.56 -6.86 -20.36
CA GLY A 29 -33.67 -6.23 -19.64
C GLY A 29 -33.77 -6.61 -18.15
N PRO A 30 -34.89 -6.26 -17.48
CA PRO A 30 -35.09 -6.49 -16.04
C PRO A 30 -34.98 -7.97 -15.62
N ALA A 31 -35.29 -8.89 -16.51
CA ALA A 31 -35.22 -10.33 -16.26
C ALA A 31 -33.78 -10.84 -16.03
N MET A 32 -32.78 -10.17 -16.61
CA MET A 32 -31.36 -10.54 -16.47
C MET A 32 -30.64 -9.82 -15.33
N MET A 33 -31.33 -8.96 -14.57
CA MET A 33 -30.71 -8.20 -13.47
C MET A 33 -30.08 -9.12 -12.40
N ALA A 34 -30.74 -10.24 -12.07
CA ALA A 34 -30.20 -11.22 -11.13
C ALA A 34 -28.92 -11.90 -11.66
N PHE A 35 -28.87 -12.20 -12.96
CA PHE A 35 -27.67 -12.75 -13.60
C PHE A 35 -26.51 -11.76 -13.56
N TRP A 36 -26.75 -10.51 -13.99
CA TRP A 36 -25.72 -9.48 -14.00
C TRP A 36 -25.22 -9.11 -12.61
N TYR A 37 -26.08 -9.18 -11.60
CA TYR A 37 -25.70 -9.01 -10.20
C TYR A 37 -24.74 -10.12 -9.72
N HIS A 38 -25.05 -11.39 -9.97
CA HIS A 38 -24.15 -12.50 -9.60
C HIS A 38 -22.83 -12.45 -10.39
N PHE A 39 -22.90 -12.13 -11.69
CA PHE A 39 -21.71 -11.94 -12.52
C PHE A 39 -20.79 -10.87 -11.94
N ALA A 40 -21.33 -9.70 -11.55
CA ALA A 40 -20.54 -8.61 -11.02
C ALA A 40 -19.89 -8.97 -9.66
N ILE A 41 -20.60 -9.66 -8.77
CA ILE A 41 -20.03 -10.13 -7.49
C ILE A 41 -18.90 -11.15 -7.72
N LEU A 42 -19.11 -12.12 -8.62
CA LEU A 42 -18.09 -13.14 -8.93
C LEU A 42 -16.85 -12.52 -9.59
N PHE A 43 -17.06 -11.60 -10.52
CA PHE A 43 -16.00 -10.87 -11.19
C PHE A 43 -15.14 -10.08 -10.19
N GLU A 44 -15.77 -9.35 -9.28
CA GLU A 44 -15.07 -8.60 -8.24
C GLU A 44 -14.31 -9.54 -7.29
N ALA A 45 -14.93 -10.63 -6.85
CA ALA A 45 -14.29 -11.62 -5.99
C ALA A 45 -13.05 -12.23 -6.66
N LEU A 46 -13.12 -12.54 -7.97
CA LEU A 46 -11.98 -13.05 -8.73
C LEU A 46 -10.85 -12.01 -8.82
N PHE A 47 -11.19 -10.73 -9.01
CA PHE A 47 -10.22 -9.64 -9.01
C PHE A 47 -9.52 -9.50 -7.65
N ILE A 48 -10.27 -9.51 -6.55
CA ILE A 48 -9.72 -9.48 -5.19
C ILE A 48 -8.82 -10.68 -4.94
N LEU A 49 -9.27 -11.90 -5.29
CA LEU A 49 -8.48 -13.11 -5.10
C LEU A 49 -7.17 -13.08 -5.89
N THR A 50 -7.21 -12.58 -7.13
CA THR A 50 -6.01 -12.39 -7.96
C THR A 50 -5.04 -11.40 -7.32
N ALA A 51 -5.54 -10.28 -6.78
CA ALA A 51 -4.72 -9.30 -6.10
C ALA A 51 -4.08 -9.88 -4.82
N VAL A 52 -4.84 -10.62 -4.01
CA VAL A 52 -4.33 -11.27 -2.80
C VAL A 52 -3.32 -12.38 -3.12
N ASP A 53 -3.53 -13.17 -4.17
CA ASP A 53 -2.57 -14.19 -4.61
C ASP A 53 -1.24 -13.56 -5.06
N ALA A 54 -1.31 -12.58 -5.96
CA ALA A 54 -0.14 -11.85 -6.43
C ALA A 54 0.59 -11.13 -5.27
N GLY A 55 -0.19 -10.53 -4.36
CA GLY A 55 0.31 -9.87 -3.15
C GLY A 55 0.98 -10.85 -2.19
N THR A 56 0.43 -12.04 -1.97
CA THR A 56 1.02 -13.09 -1.13
C THR A 56 2.32 -13.61 -1.72
N ARG A 57 2.38 -13.75 -3.04
CA ARG A 57 3.62 -14.14 -3.73
C ARG A 57 4.72 -13.09 -3.56
N ALA A 58 4.40 -11.81 -3.78
CA ALA A 58 5.35 -10.72 -3.56
C ALA A 58 5.75 -10.59 -2.09
N GLY A 59 4.77 -10.64 -1.19
CA GLY A 59 4.95 -10.57 0.26
C GLY A 59 5.83 -11.68 0.80
N ARG A 60 5.68 -12.92 0.29
CA ARG A 60 6.58 -14.03 0.61
C ARG A 60 8.04 -13.68 0.29
N PHE A 61 8.32 -13.16 -0.90
CA PHE A 61 9.69 -12.79 -1.28
C PHE A 61 10.24 -11.67 -0.41
N MET A 62 9.43 -10.63 -0.13
CA MET A 62 9.82 -9.53 0.75
C MET A 62 10.09 -10.00 2.19
N LEU A 63 9.24 -10.90 2.71
CA LEU A 63 9.39 -11.45 4.05
C LEU A 63 10.61 -12.37 4.15
N GLN A 64 10.90 -13.16 3.11
CA GLN A 64 12.10 -13.97 3.03
C GLN A 64 13.38 -13.13 2.95
N ASP A 65 13.36 -12.03 2.20
CA ASP A 65 14.50 -11.10 2.16
C ASP A 65 14.73 -10.44 3.52
N LEU A 66 13.66 -10.03 4.22
CA LEU A 66 13.74 -9.46 5.56
C LEU A 66 14.24 -10.50 6.57
N LEU A 67 13.65 -11.69 6.63
CA LEU A 67 14.07 -12.76 7.53
C LEU A 67 15.48 -13.26 7.20
N GLY A 68 15.83 -13.30 5.92
CA GLY A 68 17.15 -13.66 5.41
C GLY A 68 18.25 -12.70 5.84
N SER A 69 17.92 -11.45 6.19
CA SER A 69 18.86 -10.49 6.77
C SER A 69 19.25 -10.83 8.22
N PHE A 70 18.35 -11.48 8.97
CA PHE A 70 18.60 -11.92 10.35
C PHE A 70 19.09 -13.38 10.43
N ALA A 71 18.61 -14.25 9.55
CA ALA A 71 18.98 -15.66 9.50
C ALA A 71 19.27 -16.10 8.04
N PRO A 72 20.55 -16.27 7.64
CA PRO A 72 20.93 -16.60 6.26
C PRO A 72 20.33 -17.90 5.70
N SER A 73 19.91 -18.83 6.57
CA SER A 73 19.24 -20.07 6.19
C SER A 73 17.84 -19.83 5.60
N LEU A 74 17.14 -18.77 6.02
CA LEU A 74 15.80 -18.41 5.54
C LEU A 74 15.82 -17.69 4.18
N LYS A 75 17.01 -17.28 3.71
CA LYS A 75 17.22 -16.69 2.38
C LYS A 75 17.21 -17.74 1.25
N ARG A 76 17.30 -19.03 1.58
CA ARG A 76 17.32 -20.12 0.60
C ARG A 76 15.91 -20.38 0.08
N THR A 77 15.58 -19.76 -1.05
CA THR A 77 14.30 -19.89 -1.78
C THR A 77 13.99 -21.31 -2.25
N GLU A 78 14.99 -22.20 -2.26
CA GLU A 78 14.80 -23.62 -2.60
C GLU A 78 14.36 -24.48 -1.41
N SER A 79 14.40 -23.96 -0.19
CA SER A 79 13.99 -24.72 0.99
C SER A 79 12.48 -24.68 1.18
N LEU A 80 11.84 -25.84 1.06
CA LEU A 80 10.40 -26.02 1.27
C LEU A 80 9.95 -25.51 2.66
N PRO A 81 10.69 -25.76 3.77
CA PRO A 81 10.30 -25.25 5.09
C PRO A 81 10.30 -23.71 5.19
N ALA A 82 11.32 -23.03 4.63
CA ALA A 82 11.36 -21.56 4.68
C ALA A 82 10.29 -20.93 3.79
N ASN A 83 9.99 -21.57 2.65
CA ASN A 83 8.89 -21.15 1.77
C ASN A 83 7.52 -21.31 2.45
N LEU A 84 7.30 -22.44 3.13
CA LEU A 84 6.04 -22.70 3.83
C LEU A 84 5.85 -21.74 5.00
N LEU A 85 6.91 -21.48 5.77
CA LEU A 85 6.89 -20.54 6.90
C LEU A 85 6.62 -19.11 6.41
N ALA A 86 7.34 -18.64 5.39
CA ALA A 86 7.13 -17.29 4.87
C ALA A 86 5.74 -17.10 4.26
N THR A 87 5.23 -18.10 3.53
CA THR A 87 3.86 -18.10 3.01
C THR A 87 2.84 -18.11 4.14
N GLY A 88 3.01 -18.99 5.13
CA GLY A 88 2.12 -19.10 6.29
C GLY A 88 2.03 -17.80 7.08
N LEU A 89 3.17 -17.14 7.30
CA LEU A 89 3.21 -15.82 7.95
C LEU A 89 2.52 -14.75 7.11
N CYS A 90 2.73 -14.73 5.79
CA CYS A 90 2.08 -13.77 4.90
C CYS A 90 0.56 -13.96 4.87
N VAL A 91 0.08 -15.19 4.76
CA VAL A 91 -1.36 -15.53 4.81
C VAL A 91 -1.96 -15.21 6.17
N ALA A 92 -1.25 -15.50 7.26
CA ALA A 92 -1.69 -15.14 8.62
C ALA A 92 -1.81 -13.61 8.78
N ALA A 93 -0.89 -12.84 8.20
CA ALA A 93 -0.96 -11.38 8.22
C ALA A 93 -2.19 -10.85 7.45
N TRP A 94 -2.50 -11.39 6.27
CA TRP A 94 -3.74 -11.07 5.56
C TRP A 94 -4.98 -11.43 6.39
N GLY A 95 -4.98 -12.61 7.01
CA GLY A 95 -6.05 -13.06 7.91
C GLY A 95 -6.23 -12.14 9.12
N TYR A 96 -5.14 -11.64 9.70
CA TYR A 96 -5.17 -10.66 10.78
C TYR A 96 -5.78 -9.33 10.31
N PHE A 97 -5.39 -8.81 9.15
CA PHE A 97 -6.01 -7.60 8.60
C PHE A 97 -7.50 -7.78 8.32
N LEU A 98 -7.91 -8.94 7.82
CA LEU A 98 -9.33 -9.28 7.64
C LEU A 98 -10.07 -9.31 8.99
N TYR A 99 -9.50 -9.98 10.00
CA TYR A 99 -10.05 -10.04 11.34
C TYR A 99 -10.21 -8.65 11.96
N GLN A 100 -9.16 -7.82 11.90
CA GLN A 100 -9.20 -6.43 12.38
C GLN A 100 -10.24 -5.59 11.65
N GLY A 101 -10.36 -5.74 10.31
CA GLY A 101 -11.36 -5.05 9.51
C GLY A 101 -12.80 -5.42 9.88
N VAL A 102 -13.04 -6.63 10.39
CA VAL A 102 -14.37 -7.09 10.83
C VAL A 102 -14.65 -6.70 12.28
N VAL A 103 -13.67 -6.84 13.19
CA VAL A 103 -13.85 -6.61 14.63
C VAL A 103 -13.81 -5.12 14.99
N ASP A 104 -13.05 -4.31 14.27
CA ASP A 104 -12.93 -2.87 14.51
C ASP A 104 -13.30 -2.04 13.27
N PRO A 105 -14.60 -1.74 13.06
CA PRO A 105 -15.06 -0.98 11.91
C PRO A 105 -14.61 0.50 11.92
N LEU A 106 -14.21 1.04 13.08
CA LEU A 106 -13.73 2.42 13.20
C LEU A 106 -12.21 2.50 13.13
N GLY A 107 -11.52 1.51 13.70
CA GLY A 107 -10.07 1.43 13.82
C GLY A 107 -9.35 0.65 12.72
N GLY A 108 -10.03 -0.25 12.00
CA GLY A 108 -9.42 -1.11 10.97
C GLY A 108 -9.16 -0.40 9.65
N ILE A 109 -9.87 -0.80 8.58
CA ILE A 109 -9.65 -0.31 7.21
C ILE A 109 -9.72 1.23 7.10
N ASN A 110 -10.59 1.87 7.89
CA ASN A 110 -10.82 3.31 7.84
C ASN A 110 -9.63 4.14 8.34
N THR A 111 -8.85 3.65 9.31
CA THR A 111 -7.66 4.37 9.81
C THR A 111 -6.44 4.13 8.93
N LEU A 112 -6.35 2.96 8.29
CA LEU A 112 -5.27 2.62 7.36
C LEU A 112 -5.42 3.31 6.00
N TRP A 113 -6.64 3.73 5.64
CA TRP A 113 -6.92 4.35 4.34
C TRP A 113 -6.11 5.62 4.08
N PRO A 114 -6.03 6.60 5.00
CA PRO A 114 -5.12 7.74 4.87
C PRO A 114 -3.66 7.34 4.68
N LEU A 115 -3.21 6.28 5.34
CA LEU A 115 -1.83 5.82 5.27
C LEU A 115 -1.51 5.17 3.92
N PHE A 116 -2.46 4.43 3.34
CA PHE A 116 -2.29 3.80 2.02
C PHE A 116 -1.98 4.84 0.93
N GLY A 117 -2.70 5.97 0.95
CA GLY A 117 -2.44 7.07 0.02
C GLY A 117 -1.02 7.61 0.13
N ILE A 118 -0.56 7.89 1.36
CA ILE A 118 0.77 8.45 1.61
C ILE A 118 1.87 7.43 1.25
N ALA A 119 1.72 6.17 1.69
CA ALA A 119 2.68 5.10 1.42
C ALA A 119 2.87 4.85 -0.08
N ASN A 120 1.79 4.89 -0.87
CA ASN A 120 1.88 4.74 -2.33
C ASN A 120 2.67 5.85 -3.00
N GLN A 121 2.48 7.11 -2.58
CA GLN A 121 3.25 8.23 -3.12
C GLN A 121 4.72 8.12 -2.73
N MET A 122 5.01 7.64 -1.51
CA MET A 122 6.37 7.40 -1.05
C MET A 122 7.07 6.29 -1.84
N LEU A 123 6.37 5.19 -2.14
CA LEU A 123 6.88 4.12 -3.00
C LEU A 123 7.14 4.60 -4.42
N ALA A 124 6.23 5.40 -4.99
CA ALA A 124 6.44 6.03 -6.29
C ALA A 124 7.67 6.94 -6.30
N GLY A 125 7.90 7.70 -5.22
CA GLY A 125 9.13 8.48 -5.04
C GLY A 125 10.39 7.62 -5.05
N ILE A 126 10.39 6.51 -4.32
CA ILE A 126 11.50 5.55 -4.30
C ILE A 126 11.75 4.96 -5.69
N ALA A 127 10.69 4.59 -6.42
CA ALA A 127 10.81 4.05 -7.78
C ALA A 127 11.42 5.07 -8.75
N LEU A 128 11.00 6.33 -8.72
CA LEU A 128 11.57 7.38 -9.57
C LEU A 128 13.01 7.74 -9.19
N MET A 129 13.34 7.72 -7.90
CA MET A 129 14.73 7.86 -7.43
C MET A 129 15.61 6.72 -7.91
N LEU A 130 15.13 5.48 -7.85
CA LEU A 130 15.83 4.31 -8.39
C LEU A 130 16.04 4.44 -9.90
N GLY A 131 15.00 4.80 -10.66
CA GLY A 131 15.09 5.06 -12.10
C GLY A 131 16.12 6.13 -12.43
N THR A 132 16.16 7.21 -11.66
CA THR A 132 17.18 8.26 -11.78
C THR A 132 18.59 7.68 -11.57
N CYS A 133 18.80 6.90 -10.50
CA CYS A 133 20.09 6.27 -10.24
C CYS A 133 20.52 5.34 -11.39
N VAL A 134 19.60 4.54 -11.93
CA VAL A 134 19.86 3.65 -13.06
C VAL A 134 20.29 4.43 -14.31
N LEU A 135 19.58 5.52 -14.66
CA LEU A 135 19.94 6.36 -15.81
C LEU A 135 21.35 6.94 -15.70
N TYR A 136 21.73 7.42 -14.52
CA TYR A 136 23.09 7.91 -14.27
C TYR A 136 24.13 6.79 -14.33
N LYS A 137 23.84 5.60 -13.80
CA LYS A 137 24.73 4.44 -13.88
C LYS A 137 24.91 3.92 -15.31
N MET A 138 23.91 4.08 -16.17
CA MET A 138 23.97 3.76 -17.61
C MET A 138 24.58 4.87 -18.47
N LYS A 139 25.05 5.99 -17.88
CA LYS A 139 25.55 7.17 -18.59
C LYS A 139 24.53 7.82 -19.54
N ARG A 140 23.24 7.67 -19.24
CA ARG A 140 22.11 8.26 -19.97
C ARG A 140 21.55 9.48 -19.26
N ALA A 141 22.42 10.29 -18.65
CA ALA A 141 22.04 11.45 -17.83
C ALA A 141 21.21 12.50 -18.58
N GLN A 142 21.33 12.58 -19.91
CA GLN A 142 20.51 13.46 -20.75
C GLN A 142 18.99 13.22 -20.61
N TYR A 143 18.57 12.01 -20.25
CA TYR A 143 17.16 11.66 -20.04
C TYR A 143 16.74 11.71 -18.57
N ALA A 144 17.66 11.99 -17.64
CA ALA A 144 17.40 11.94 -16.20
C ALA A 144 16.38 13.00 -15.75
N TRP A 145 16.18 14.09 -16.49
CA TRP A 145 15.17 15.10 -16.16
C TRP A 145 13.75 14.51 -16.13
N ILE A 146 13.48 13.47 -16.95
CA ILE A 146 12.18 12.77 -17.02
C ILE A 146 11.84 12.13 -15.68
N THR A 147 12.84 11.65 -14.92
CA THR A 147 12.62 11.05 -13.61
C THR A 147 12.81 12.06 -12.48
N VAL A 148 13.79 12.97 -12.60
CA VAL A 148 14.14 13.95 -11.55
C VAL A 148 13.02 14.96 -11.33
N VAL A 149 12.45 15.55 -12.38
CA VAL A 149 11.42 16.59 -12.23
C VAL A 149 10.17 16.06 -11.52
N PRO A 150 9.58 14.92 -11.93
CA PRO A 150 8.48 14.32 -11.19
C PRO A 150 8.89 13.89 -9.77
N THR A 151 10.11 13.40 -9.56
CA THR A 151 10.60 13.04 -8.22
C THR A 151 10.58 14.25 -7.28
N LEU A 152 11.14 15.38 -7.71
CA LEU A 152 11.21 16.59 -6.88
C LEU A 152 9.82 17.09 -6.50
N TRP A 153 8.91 17.15 -7.48
CA TRP A 153 7.53 17.56 -7.25
C TRP A 153 6.82 16.60 -6.28
N LEU A 154 6.93 15.29 -6.54
CA LEU A 154 6.31 14.27 -5.73
C LEU A 154 6.82 14.28 -4.29
N LEU A 155 8.14 14.42 -4.10
CA LEU A 155 8.74 14.51 -2.77
C LEU A 155 8.28 15.79 -2.04
N ALA A 156 8.21 16.93 -2.73
CA ALA A 156 7.72 18.17 -2.14
C ALA A 156 6.28 18.01 -1.63
N CYS A 157 5.37 17.50 -2.47
CA CYS A 157 3.98 17.27 -2.08
C CYS A 157 3.86 16.22 -0.96
N THR A 158 4.56 15.09 -1.10
CA THR A 158 4.41 13.94 -0.18
C THR A 158 5.01 14.22 1.18
N LEU A 159 6.19 14.85 1.24
CA LEU A 159 6.82 15.21 2.52
C LEU A 159 6.04 16.32 3.24
N THR A 160 5.51 17.30 2.49
CA THR A 160 4.66 18.36 3.07
C THR A 160 3.37 17.76 3.64
N ALA A 161 2.68 16.91 2.86
CA ALA A 161 1.46 16.25 3.31
C ALA A 161 1.72 15.30 4.49
N GLY A 162 2.82 14.54 4.46
CA GLY A 162 3.23 13.68 5.57
C GLY A 162 3.52 14.47 6.84
N TRP A 163 4.21 15.60 6.72
CA TRP A 163 4.48 16.49 7.84
C TRP A 163 3.19 17.05 8.46
N GLN A 164 2.27 17.55 7.63
CA GLN A 164 0.97 18.03 8.08
C GLN A 164 0.16 16.89 8.74
N LYS A 165 0.19 15.69 8.17
CA LYS A 165 -0.51 14.53 8.75
C LYS A 165 -0.02 14.14 10.13
N ILE A 166 1.24 14.41 10.47
CA ILE A 166 1.77 14.14 11.80
C ILE A 166 1.52 15.32 12.75
N PHE A 167 1.86 16.54 12.33
CA PHE A 167 2.02 17.70 13.23
C PHE A 167 1.00 18.82 13.06
N ASP A 168 0.08 18.76 12.09
CA ASP A 168 -0.90 19.83 11.90
C ASP A 168 -1.82 19.94 13.14
N ALA A 169 -2.03 21.18 13.61
CA ALA A 169 -2.83 21.47 14.79
C ALA A 169 -4.33 21.20 14.59
N ASN A 170 -4.79 21.07 13.34
CA ASN A 170 -6.16 20.73 13.02
C ASN A 170 -6.40 19.21 13.22
N PRO A 171 -7.30 18.80 14.14
CA PRO A 171 -7.61 17.38 14.37
C PRO A 171 -8.16 16.64 13.14
N LYS A 172 -8.63 17.37 12.11
CA LYS A 172 -9.06 16.73 10.85
C LYS A 172 -7.89 16.32 9.95
N VAL A 173 -6.71 16.90 10.19
CA VAL A 173 -5.52 16.72 9.35
C VAL A 173 -4.46 15.94 10.12
N GLY A 174 -4.07 16.41 11.30
CA GLY A 174 -2.98 15.84 12.10
C GLY A 174 -3.42 14.70 13.01
N PHE A 175 -2.68 13.60 12.98
CA PHE A 175 -2.91 12.44 13.84
C PHE A 175 -2.68 12.76 15.31
N LEU A 176 -1.64 13.53 15.66
CA LEU A 176 -1.35 13.90 17.04
C LEU A 176 -2.43 14.82 17.62
N ALA A 177 -2.85 15.85 16.87
CA ALA A 177 -3.94 16.73 17.29
C ALA A 177 -5.29 16.00 17.40
N HIS A 178 -5.52 14.97 16.58
CA HIS A 178 -6.69 14.10 16.70
C HIS A 178 -6.61 13.25 17.97
N ALA A 179 -5.48 12.61 18.23
CA ALA A 179 -5.24 11.85 19.46
C ALA A 179 -5.44 12.71 20.72
N ASP A 180 -4.89 13.93 20.76
CA ASP A 180 -5.02 14.86 21.88
C ASP A 180 -6.49 15.23 22.14
N LYS A 181 -7.27 15.45 21.07
CA LYS A 181 -8.70 15.75 21.17
C LYS A 181 -9.48 14.59 21.77
N PHE A 182 -9.21 13.36 21.34
CA PHE A 182 -9.86 12.18 21.89
C PHE A 182 -9.39 11.88 23.32
N GLN A 183 -8.12 12.14 23.64
CA GLN A 183 -7.58 12.01 24.99
C GLN A 183 -8.25 12.99 25.96
N ALA A 184 -8.39 14.27 25.58
CA ALA A 184 -9.05 15.26 26.42
C ALA A 184 -10.53 14.89 26.69
N ALA A 185 -11.22 14.33 25.70
CA ALA A 185 -12.59 13.85 25.88
C ALA A 185 -12.68 12.59 26.74
N HIS A 186 -11.69 11.70 26.62
CA HIS A 186 -11.55 10.52 27.46
C HIS A 186 -11.38 10.92 28.93
N ASP A 187 -10.48 11.85 29.21
CA ASP A 187 -10.21 12.34 30.56
C ASP A 187 -11.40 13.09 31.17
N ALA A 188 -12.20 13.75 30.32
CA ALA A 188 -13.45 14.39 30.72
C ALA A 188 -14.64 13.41 30.88
N GLY A 189 -14.47 12.12 30.58
CA GLY A 189 -15.54 11.11 30.61
C GLY A 189 -16.61 11.30 29.53
N THR A 190 -16.32 12.08 28.48
CA THR A 190 -17.25 12.39 27.39
C THR A 190 -16.94 11.54 26.16
N VAL A 191 -17.94 10.83 25.63
CA VAL A 191 -17.77 10.04 24.41
C VAL A 191 -17.95 10.92 23.18
N LEU A 192 -16.89 11.07 22.38
CA LEU A 192 -16.91 11.79 21.11
C LEU A 192 -17.18 10.86 19.92
N ALA A 193 -18.07 11.29 19.03
CA ALA A 193 -18.23 10.64 17.73
C ALA A 193 -16.90 10.68 16.93
N PRO A 194 -16.54 9.60 16.21
CA PRO A 194 -17.38 8.46 15.85
C PRO A 194 -17.38 7.30 16.87
N ALA A 195 -16.61 7.39 17.97
CA ALA A 195 -16.64 6.36 19.01
C ALA A 195 -17.99 6.33 19.72
N LYS A 196 -18.43 5.12 20.09
CA LYS A 196 -19.67 4.86 20.83
C LYS A 196 -19.41 4.44 22.28
N THR A 197 -18.18 4.03 22.57
CA THR A 197 -17.72 3.63 23.92
C THR A 197 -16.36 4.25 24.22
N ILE A 198 -16.01 4.32 25.50
CA ILE A 198 -14.70 4.81 25.95
C ILE A 198 -13.57 3.93 25.40
N GLU A 199 -13.73 2.61 25.42
CA GLU A 199 -12.78 1.65 24.82
C GLU A 199 -12.52 1.92 23.33
N GLN A 200 -13.55 2.34 22.58
CA GLN A 200 -13.37 2.72 21.17
C GLN A 200 -12.57 4.01 21.01
N MET A 201 -12.65 4.96 21.96
CA MET A 201 -11.81 6.14 21.94
C MET A 201 -10.35 5.82 22.23
N GLU A 202 -10.07 4.94 23.19
CA GLU A 202 -8.70 4.46 23.47
C GLU A 202 -8.07 3.82 22.22
N ARG A 203 -8.85 3.03 21.47
CA ARG A 203 -8.40 2.45 20.20
C ARG A 203 -8.13 3.50 19.12
N ILE A 204 -8.97 4.52 18.99
CA ILE A 204 -8.74 5.63 18.04
C ILE A 204 -7.43 6.33 18.38
N ILE A 205 -7.22 6.67 19.65
CA ILE A 205 -5.99 7.31 20.15
C ILE A 205 -4.77 6.44 19.82
N PHE A 206 -4.83 5.15 20.13
CA PHE A 206 -3.74 4.21 19.81
C PHE A 206 -3.46 4.15 18.31
N ASN A 207 -4.50 4.05 17.49
CA ASN A 207 -4.36 4.00 16.03
C ASN A 207 -3.76 5.29 15.47
N ASP A 208 -4.11 6.46 16.00
CA ASP A 208 -3.51 7.73 15.60
C ASP A 208 -2.02 7.80 15.92
N TYR A 209 -1.60 7.31 17.10
CA TYR A 209 -0.18 7.20 17.42
C TYR A 209 0.56 6.22 16.52
N VAL A 210 -0.04 5.07 16.22
CA VAL A 210 0.52 4.09 15.26
C VAL A 210 0.66 4.74 13.87
N ASN A 211 -0.37 5.44 13.39
CA ASN A 211 -0.35 6.11 12.11
C ASN A 211 0.70 7.23 12.05
N ALA A 212 0.80 8.05 13.09
CA ALA A 212 1.82 9.10 13.19
C ALA A 212 3.24 8.51 13.15
N THR A 213 3.47 7.45 13.92
CA THR A 213 4.76 6.76 13.99
C THR A 213 5.12 6.14 12.64
N LEU A 214 4.17 5.45 12.01
CA LEU A 214 4.39 4.78 10.73
C LEU A 214 4.59 5.77 9.57
N ALA A 215 3.85 6.88 9.56
CA ALA A 215 4.06 7.97 8.62
C ALA A 215 5.47 8.58 8.79
N GLY A 216 5.89 8.85 10.03
CA GLY A 216 7.23 9.35 10.34
C GLY A 216 8.33 8.38 9.90
N PHE A 217 8.14 7.09 10.16
CA PHE A 217 9.04 6.03 9.70
C PHE A 217 9.18 6.02 8.18
N PHE A 218 8.08 6.05 7.42
CA PHE A 218 8.17 6.07 5.96
C PHE A 218 8.82 7.36 5.44
N MET A 219 8.57 8.52 6.07
CA MET A 219 9.23 9.78 5.71
C MET A 219 10.74 9.65 5.87
N PHE A 220 11.18 9.08 7.00
CA PHE A 220 12.59 8.81 7.25
C PHE A 220 13.20 7.89 6.19
N VAL A 221 12.53 6.78 5.84
CA VAL A 221 13.01 5.84 4.81
C VAL A 221 13.16 6.54 3.46
N VAL A 222 12.17 7.33 3.03
CA VAL A 222 12.22 8.07 1.75
C VAL A 222 13.40 9.06 1.74
N LEU A 223 13.60 9.80 2.84
CA LEU A 223 14.73 10.73 2.96
C LEU A 223 16.07 10.00 2.95
N ALA A 224 16.17 8.86 3.63
CA ALA A 224 17.38 8.03 3.60
C ALA A 224 17.68 7.55 2.16
N VAL A 225 16.67 7.04 1.46
CA VAL A 225 16.80 6.63 0.05
C VAL A 225 17.20 7.80 -0.84
N LEU A 226 16.66 9.00 -0.62
CA LEU A 226 17.07 10.21 -1.34
C LEU A 226 18.55 10.51 -1.13
N VAL A 227 19.04 10.46 0.11
CA VAL A 227 20.46 10.68 0.43
C VAL A 227 21.34 9.63 -0.26
N TYR A 228 21.00 8.34 -0.17
CA TYR A 228 21.74 7.27 -0.84
C TYR A 228 21.66 7.38 -2.37
N GLY A 229 20.52 7.81 -2.92
CA GLY A 229 20.30 8.04 -4.34
C GLY A 229 21.18 9.16 -4.87
N VAL A 230 21.23 10.31 -4.17
CA VAL A 230 22.11 11.43 -4.51
C VAL A 230 23.58 11.00 -4.46
N ARG A 231 24.01 10.28 -3.41
CA ARG A 231 25.38 9.73 -3.33
C ARG A 231 25.69 8.81 -4.51
N THR A 232 24.75 7.96 -4.90
CA THR A 232 24.89 7.04 -6.04
C THR A 232 25.00 7.79 -7.35
N VAL A 233 24.19 8.83 -7.56
CA VAL A 233 24.24 9.69 -8.75
C VAL A 233 25.59 10.41 -8.84
N LEU A 234 26.09 10.97 -7.74
CA LEU A 234 27.40 11.64 -7.70
C LEU A 234 28.55 10.68 -8.03
N ALA A 235 28.56 9.49 -7.42
CA ALA A 235 29.55 8.46 -7.70
C ALA A 235 29.45 7.93 -9.15
N ALA A 236 28.24 7.79 -9.67
CA ALA A 236 28.04 7.40 -11.07
C ALA A 236 28.51 8.48 -12.03
N ARG A 237 28.39 9.78 -11.69
CA ARG A 237 28.90 10.89 -12.51
C ARG A 237 30.43 10.92 -12.56
N SER A 238 31.12 10.62 -11.46
CA SER A 238 32.59 10.65 -11.38
C SER A 238 33.28 9.48 -12.09
N SER A 239 32.56 8.39 -12.39
CA SER A 239 33.10 7.27 -13.17
C SER A 239 33.24 7.62 -14.66
N ASN A 240 34.22 7.09 -15.38
CA ASN A 240 34.39 7.34 -16.83
C ASN A 240 33.55 6.42 -17.73
N GLY A 241 32.84 5.43 -17.18
CA GLY A 241 32.05 4.46 -17.95
C GLY A 241 30.75 4.02 -17.27
N PRO A 242 29.89 3.25 -17.96
CA PRO A 242 28.70 2.67 -17.36
C PRO A 242 29.06 1.75 -16.17
N THR A 243 28.35 1.91 -15.07
CA THR A 243 28.52 1.10 -13.84
C THR A 243 27.31 0.21 -13.56
N ALA A 244 26.37 0.13 -14.50
CA ALA A 244 25.26 -0.81 -14.47
C ALA A 244 25.81 -2.24 -14.63
N LYS A 245 25.39 -3.15 -13.75
CA LYS A 245 25.69 -4.58 -13.83
C LYS A 245 24.40 -5.28 -14.20
N GLU A 246 24.24 -5.60 -15.48
CA GLU A 246 23.12 -6.41 -15.96
C GLU A 246 23.47 -7.90 -15.80
N THR A 247 22.48 -8.75 -15.57
CA THR A 247 22.66 -10.19 -15.67
C THR A 247 23.06 -10.56 -17.09
N PRO A 248 23.96 -11.54 -17.30
CA PRO A 248 24.31 -12.00 -18.64
C PRO A 248 23.04 -12.32 -19.44
N TYR A 249 23.01 -11.92 -20.70
CA TYR A 249 21.89 -12.22 -21.59
C TYR A 249 21.71 -13.74 -21.70
N VAL A 250 20.50 -14.21 -21.38
CA VAL A 250 20.09 -15.59 -21.61
C VAL A 250 19.16 -15.59 -22.81
N ALA A 251 19.59 -16.17 -23.92
CA ALA A 251 18.75 -16.32 -25.10
C ALA A 251 17.56 -17.22 -24.77
N MET A 252 16.36 -16.81 -25.20
CA MET A 252 15.19 -17.69 -25.18
C MET A 252 15.51 -18.96 -25.98
N PRO A 253 15.20 -20.17 -25.46
CA PRO A 253 15.35 -21.39 -26.23
C PRO A 253 14.57 -21.27 -27.55
N THR A 254 15.20 -21.63 -28.67
CA THR A 254 14.53 -21.65 -29.98
C THR A 254 13.25 -22.48 -29.86
N PRO A 255 12.08 -21.99 -30.33
CA PRO A 255 10.85 -22.77 -30.31
C PRO A 255 11.11 -24.11 -31.00
N GLN A 256 10.92 -25.21 -30.28
CA GLN A 256 10.88 -26.53 -30.91
C GLN A 256 9.60 -26.55 -31.75
N VAL A 257 9.76 -26.33 -33.06
CA VAL A 257 8.71 -26.59 -34.04
C VAL A 257 8.50 -28.10 -34.01
N GLN A 258 7.42 -28.55 -33.36
CA GLN A 258 6.89 -29.90 -33.52
C GLN A 258 5.95 -29.93 -34.72
#